data_AF-A0A662WEA0-F1
#
_entry.id   AF-A0A662WEA0-F1
#
_cell.length_a   1.000
_cell.length_b   1.000
_cell.length_c   1.000
_cell.angle_alpha   90.00
_cell.angle_beta   90.00
_cell.angle_gamma   90.00
#
_symmetry.space_group_name_H-M   'P 1'
#
loop_
_entity.id
_entity.type
_entity.pdbx_description
1 polymer ?
#
loop_
_entity_poly.entity_id
_entity_poly.type
_entity_poly.pdbx_seq_one_letter_code
_entity_poly.pdbx_strand_id
1 'polypeptide(L)'
;SFDLLTPMLNWVEADTAPHEIMTSTEADSSSSTSSDTVYRTRPAYPYPSVAKYSGSGDVNDAANWAESDALYTNLTASWLGESFFDVFTPVMDP
;
A
#
# COMPACT_ATOMS: atom_id res chain seq x y z
N SER A 1 -1.86 13.72 1.51
CA SER A 1 -2.81 13.46 0.42
C SER A 1 -2.36 12.24 -0.39
N PHE A 2 -3.14 11.77 -1.38
CA PHE A 2 -2.77 10.71 -2.32
C PHE A 2 -3.68 10.74 -3.56
N ASP A 3 -3.24 10.19 -4.70
CA ASP A 3 -4.03 10.04 -5.94
C ASP A 3 -4.31 8.56 -6.25
N LEU A 4 -5.60 8.19 -6.27
CA LEU A 4 -6.06 6.85 -6.63
C LEU A 4 -6.68 6.78 -8.03
N LEU A 5 -7.03 7.92 -8.62
CA LEU A 5 -7.76 7.92 -9.89
C LEU A 5 -6.85 7.54 -11.04
N THR A 6 -5.65 8.14 -11.10
CA THR A 6 -4.65 7.82 -12.13
C THR A 6 -4.30 6.32 -12.15
N PRO A 7 -3.91 5.67 -11.04
CA PRO A 7 -3.59 4.26 -11.05
C PRO A 7 -4.81 3.35 -11.34
N MET A 8 -6.03 3.77 -10.97
CA MET A 8 -7.25 3.03 -11.33
C MET A 8 -7.50 3.06 -12.84
N LEU A 9 -7.34 4.23 -13.49
CA LEU A 9 -7.48 4.36 -14.93
C LEU A 9 -6.44 3.51 -15.66
N ASN A 10 -5.17 3.56 -15.24
CA ASN A 10 -4.12 2.72 -15.82
C ASN A 10 -4.40 1.23 -15.66
N TRP A 11 -5.00 0.81 -14.55
CA TRP A 11 -5.38 -0.57 -14.35
C TRP A 11 -6.51 -0.99 -15.31
N VAL A 12 -7.56 -0.18 -15.43
CA VAL A 12 -8.72 -0.53 -16.26
C VAL A 12 -8.44 -0.39 -17.76
N GLU A 13 -7.72 0.65 -18.17
CA GLU A 13 -7.54 1.01 -19.58
C GLU A 13 -6.24 0.46 -20.19
N ALA A 14 -5.22 0.24 -19.37
CA ALA A 14 -3.89 -0.18 -19.82
C ALA A 14 -3.41 -1.49 -19.17
N ASP A 15 -4.29 -2.20 -18.46
CA ASP A 15 -4.00 -3.47 -17.77
C ASP A 15 -2.75 -3.39 -16.86
N THR A 16 -2.49 -2.21 -16.31
CA THR A 16 -1.31 -1.92 -15.49
C THR A 16 -1.75 -1.67 -14.05
N ALA A 17 -1.78 -2.74 -13.24
CA ALA A 17 -2.10 -2.64 -11.83
C ALA A 17 -1.00 -1.87 -11.07
N PRO A 18 -1.35 -0.98 -10.12
CA PRO A 18 -0.37 -0.26 -9.33
C PRO A 18 0.37 -1.21 -8.39
N HIS A 19 1.71 -1.19 -8.46
CA HIS A 19 2.55 -1.90 -7.49
C HIS A 19 2.76 -1.10 -6.20
N GLU A 20 2.62 0.23 -6.25
CA GLU A 20 2.62 1.11 -5.09
C GLU A 20 1.76 2.35 -5.35
N ILE A 21 1.29 2.97 -4.27
CA ILE A 21 0.59 4.26 -4.28
C ILE A 21 1.39 5.23 -3.41
N MET A 22 1.86 6.34 -3.98
CA MET A 22 2.54 7.37 -3.20
C MET A 22 1.56 8.16 -2.35
N THR A 23 1.86 8.26 -1.05
CA THR A 23 1.07 9.02 -0.07
C THR A 23 1.92 10.12 0.53
N SER A 24 1.28 11.22 0.91
CA SER A 24 1.89 12.33 1.66
C SER A 24 1.06 12.65 2.91
N THR A 25 1.69 13.27 3.89
CA THR A 25 1.06 13.88 5.06
C THR A 25 1.50 15.34 5.09
N GLU A 26 0.54 16.25 5.22
CA GLU A 26 0.82 17.68 5.29
C GLU A 26 1.24 18.07 6.72
N ALA A 27 2.02 19.13 6.86
CA ALA A 27 2.38 19.66 8.18
C ALA A 27 1.15 20.24 8.91
N ASP A 28 1.10 20.09 10.24
CA ASP A 28 0.04 20.66 11.07
C ASP A 28 0.05 22.20 10.97
N SER A 29 -0.96 22.75 10.29
CA SER A 29 -1.17 24.19 10.14
C SER A 29 -2.08 24.71 11.25
N SER A 30 -1.59 24.77 12.48
CA SER A 30 -2.25 25.51 13.58
C SER A 30 -2.18 27.05 13.40
N SER A 31 -1.56 27.53 12.32
CA SER A 31 -1.60 28.93 11.87
C SER A 31 -2.39 28.96 10.56
N SER A 32 -3.34 29.90 10.46
CA SER A 32 -4.26 30.10 9.33
C SER A 32 -3.60 30.58 8.03
N THR A 33 -2.35 30.18 7.78
CA THR A 33 -1.62 30.47 6.56
C THR A 33 -1.34 29.11 5.93
N SER A 34 -2.17 28.76 4.94
CA SER A 34 -2.08 27.56 4.12
C SER A 34 -0.63 27.27 3.75
N SER A 35 0.02 26.43 4.54
CA SER A 35 1.35 25.95 4.25
C SER A 35 1.16 24.52 3.76
N ASP A 36 0.98 24.39 2.44
CA ASP A 36 1.03 23.14 1.68
C ASP A 36 2.44 22.52 1.72
N THR A 37 3.02 22.45 2.91
CA THR A 37 4.32 21.85 3.14
C THR A 37 4.09 20.40 3.46
N VAL A 38 4.37 19.55 2.48
CA VAL A 38 4.44 18.10 2.67
C VAL A 38 5.43 17.81 3.79
N TYR A 39 4.93 17.26 4.89
CA TYR A 39 5.73 16.90 6.06
C TYR A 39 6.41 15.55 5.88
N ARG A 40 5.71 14.60 5.24
CA ARG A 40 6.17 13.21 5.13
C ARG A 40 5.56 12.52 3.93
N THR A 41 6.33 11.70 3.22
CA THR A 41 5.86 10.86 2.11
C THR A 41 6.12 9.37 2.37
N ARG A 42 5.21 8.49 1.94
CA ARG A 42 5.35 7.03 2.08
C ARG A 42 4.72 6.30 0.88
N PRO A 43 5.39 5.29 0.30
CA PRO A 43 4.73 4.37 -0.61
C PRO A 43 3.80 3.43 0.17
N ALA A 44 2.61 3.19 -0.36
CA ALA A 44 1.68 2.17 0.11
C ALA A 44 1.70 0.99 -0.87
N TYR A 45 2.04 -0.19 -0.38
CA TYR A 45 2.12 -1.43 -1.16
C TYR A 45 0.83 -2.26 -1.03
N PRO A 46 0.50 -3.10 -2.03
CA PRO A 46 -0.58 -4.08 -1.93
C PRO A 46 -0.43 -4.97 -0.70
N TYR A 47 -1.55 -5.24 -0.03
CA TYR A 47 -1.58 -6.20 1.08
C TYR A 47 -1.09 -7.58 0.60
N PRO A 48 -0.26 -8.30 1.38
CA PRO A 48 0.09 -8.06 2.78
C PRO A 48 1.41 -7.30 3.01
N SER A 49 2.01 -6.76 1.96
CA SER A 49 3.30 -6.07 2.04
C SER A 49 3.22 -4.78 2.86
N VAL A 50 4.36 -4.39 3.44
CA VAL A 50 4.50 -3.14 4.20
C VAL A 50 5.67 -2.30 3.68
N ALA A 51 5.62 -0.99 3.91
CA ALA A 51 6.77 -0.12 3.65
C ALA A 51 7.78 -0.21 4.80
N LYS A 52 9.04 -0.53 4.47
CA LYS A 52 10.15 -0.65 5.41
C LYS A 52 11.23 0.39 5.09
N TYR A 53 11.66 1.11 6.11
CA TYR A 53 12.75 2.07 5.98
C TYR A 53 14.07 1.36 5.63
N SER A 54 14.82 1.93 4.68
CA SER A 54 16.08 1.38 4.18
C SER A 54 17.19 1.34 5.25
N GLY A 55 17.05 2.12 6.33
CA GLY A 55 18.04 2.26 7.39
C GLY A 55 18.93 3.49 7.27
N SER A 56 18.81 4.25 6.17
CA SER A 56 19.58 5.48 5.94
C SER A 56 18.79 6.49 5.09
N GLY A 57 19.11 7.79 5.25
CA GLY A 57 18.43 8.88 4.54
C GLY A 57 17.46 9.66 5.43
N ASP A 58 16.67 10.55 4.83
CA ASP A 58 15.58 11.21 5.55
C ASP A 58 14.42 10.25 5.72
N VAL A 59 14.02 10.04 6.97
CA VAL A 59 12.87 9.22 7.31
C VAL A 59 11.60 9.78 6.67
N ASN A 60 11.49 11.07 6.38
CA ASN A 60 10.30 11.70 5.80
C ASN A 60 10.19 11.57 4.27
N ASP A 61 11.25 11.12 3.60
CA ASP A 61 11.29 10.94 2.14
C ASP A 61 10.98 9.50 1.75
N ALA A 62 9.97 9.31 0.88
CA ALA A 62 9.55 8.03 0.33
C ALA A 62 10.66 7.27 -0.39
N ALA A 63 11.67 7.96 -0.94
CA ALA A 63 12.81 7.32 -1.60
C ALA A 63 13.63 6.40 -0.66
N ASN A 64 13.51 6.60 0.66
CA ASN A 64 14.19 5.80 1.67
C ASN A 64 13.32 4.65 2.22
N TRP A 65 12.23 4.29 1.54
CA TRP A 65 11.31 3.23 1.94
C TRP A 65 11.11 2.22 0.81
N ALA A 66 11.19 0.93 1.12
CA ALA A 66 11.03 -0.17 0.16
C ALA A 66 9.95 -1.15 0.65
N GLU A 67 9.41 -1.95 -0.27
CA GLU A 67 8.51 -3.05 0.04
C GLU A 67 9.19 -4.08 0.95
N SER A 68 8.46 -4.61 1.92
CA SER A 68 8.90 -5.69 2.79
C SER A 68 7.73 -6.62 3.08
N ASP A 69 8.07 -7.85 3.44
CA ASP A 69 7.11 -8.86 3.91
C ASP A 69 6.24 -8.33 5.05
N ALA A 70 5.05 -8.90 5.16
CA ALA A 70 4.11 -8.64 6.24
C ALA A 70 4.80 -8.73 7.62
N LEU A 71 4.65 -7.69 8.45
CA LEU A 71 5.36 -7.63 9.73
C LEU A 71 4.94 -8.75 10.67
N TYR A 72 3.65 -9.10 10.70
CA TYR A 72 3.10 -10.25 11.43
C TYR A 72 1.70 -10.60 10.89
N THR A 73 1.56 -11.68 10.14
CA THR A 73 0.27 -12.40 10.08
C THR A 73 0.43 -13.61 10.98
N ASN A 74 0.10 -13.48 12.28
CA ASN A 74 -0.09 -14.68 13.07
C ASN A 74 -1.18 -15.48 12.36
N LEU A 75 -0.89 -16.72 11.97
CA LEU A 75 -1.87 -17.56 11.27
C LEU A 75 -3.13 -17.56 12.12
N THR A 76 -4.25 -17.19 11.50
CA THR A 76 -5.56 -17.33 12.13
C THR A 76 -5.65 -18.78 12.59
N ALA A 77 -5.96 -19.01 13.87
CA ALA A 77 -6.09 -20.37 14.38
C ALA A 77 -7.09 -21.13 13.50
N SER A 78 -6.80 -22.41 13.24
CA SER A 78 -7.65 -23.23 12.38
C SER A 78 -9.11 -23.12 12.79
N TRP A 79 -9.97 -22.79 11.82
CA TRP A 79 -11.39 -22.57 12.05
C TRP A 79 -12.22 -23.18 10.92
N LEU A 80 -13.42 -23.68 11.24
CA LEU A 80 -14.34 -24.27 10.27
C LEU A 80 -14.80 -23.22 9.26
N GLY A 81 -14.30 -23.31 8.03
CA GLY A 81 -14.59 -22.36 6.96
C GLY A 81 -13.37 -21.62 6.42
N GLU A 82 -12.18 -21.86 6.98
CA GLU A 82 -10.92 -21.32 6.46
C GLU A 82 -10.74 -21.60 4.95
N SER A 83 -11.15 -22.79 4.49
CA SER A 83 -11.07 -23.18 3.08
C SER A 83 -12.01 -22.42 2.14
N PHE A 84 -12.95 -21.60 2.64
CA PHE A 84 -13.74 -20.69 1.77
C PHE A 84 -12.87 -19.57 1.16
N PHE A 85 -11.68 -19.35 1.71
CA PHE A 85 -10.74 -18.32 1.27
C PHE A 85 -9.61 -18.87 0.39
N ASP A 86 -9.59 -20.16 0.12
CA ASP A 86 -8.67 -20.75 -0.85
C ASP A 86 -9.02 -20.29 -2.27
N VAL A 87 -8.01 -20.18 -3.14
CA VAL A 87 -8.22 -19.82 -4.55
C VAL A 87 -9.14 -20.86 -5.20
N PHE A 88 -10.25 -20.39 -5.77
CA PHE A 88 -11.18 -21.26 -6.49
C PHE A 88 -10.51 -21.87 -7.73
N THR A 89 -10.25 -23.17 -7.68
CA THR A 89 -9.84 -23.95 -8.85
C THR A 89 -11.08 -24.58 -9.48
N PRO A 90 -11.59 -24.07 -10.61
CA PRO A 90 -12.72 -24.69 -11.30
C PRO A 90 -12.34 -26.08 -11.77
N VAL A 91 -13.16 -27.08 -11.42
CA VAL A 91 -13.05 -28.42 -12.02
C VAL A 91 -13.73 -28.33 -13.39
N MET A 92 -12.94 -28.33 -14.46
CA MET A 92 -13.47 -28.51 -15.82
C MET A 92 -13.84 -30.00 -15.95
N ASP A 93 -15.14 -30.31 -15.96
CA ASP A 93 -15.62 -31.64 -16.34
C ASP A 93 -15.39 -31.83 -17.86
N PRO A 94 -14.85 -32.97 -18.33
CA PRO A 94 -14.55 -33.20 -19.74
C PRO A 94 -15.79 -33.35 -20.63
#